data_AF-A0A1W9S1H2-F1
#
_entry.id   AF-A0A1W9S1H2-F1
#
_cell.length_a   1.000
_cell.length_b   1.000
_cell.length_c   1.000
_cell.angle_alpha   90.00
_cell.angle_beta   90.00
_cell.angle_gamma   90.00
#
_symmetry.space_group_name_H-M   'P 1'
#
loop_
_entity.id
_entity.type
_entity.pdbx_description
1 polymer ?
#
loop_
_entity_poly.entity_id
_entity_poly.type
_entity_poly.pdbx_seq_one_letter_code
_entity_poly.pdbx_strand_id
1 'polypeptide(L)'
;MRKMQRQPTHPGKIIKEDYLGPLSITIKDMAAILGVSRKTLSKIVNERGSITPDMALRLSRAFDTTADLWMNLQKNYDLWFAENTSKEWQTVKPISHELIHPHSNY
;
A
#
# COMPACT_ATOMS: atom_id res chain seq x y z
N MET A 1 -14.67 7.49 5.60
CA MET A 1 -13.51 6.59 5.82
C MET A 1 -13.29 6.44 7.31
N ARG A 2 -13.11 5.21 7.82
CA ARG A 2 -12.88 4.98 9.25
C ARG A 2 -11.47 5.50 9.58
N LYS A 3 -11.38 6.51 10.45
CA LYS A 3 -10.09 7.08 10.90
C LYS A 3 -9.29 5.97 11.59
N MET A 4 -8.15 5.59 11.02
CA MET A 4 -7.26 4.59 11.62
C MET A 4 -6.56 5.21 12.83
N GLN A 5 -6.97 4.81 14.03
CA GLN A 5 -6.37 5.31 15.27
C GLN A 5 -4.98 4.71 15.56
N ARG A 6 -4.65 3.57 14.94
CA ARG A 6 -3.38 2.87 15.10
C ARG A 6 -2.60 2.93 13.81
N GLN A 7 -1.27 3.01 13.92
CA GLN A 7 -0.37 2.96 12.78
C GLN A 7 -0.61 1.66 11.99
N PRO A 8 -0.98 1.74 10.70
CA PRO A 8 -1.08 0.57 9.85
C PRO A 8 0.29 -0.06 9.64
N THR A 9 0.32 -1.38 9.55
CA THR A 9 1.55 -2.14 9.27
C THR A 9 1.99 -1.90 7.82
N HIS A 10 3.28 -1.65 7.60
CA HIS A 10 3.84 -1.52 6.25
C HIS A 10 3.63 -2.83 5.46
N PRO A 11 3.15 -2.80 4.20
CA PRO A 11 2.87 -4.03 3.43
C PRO A 11 4.09 -4.97 3.31
N GLY A 12 5.29 -4.40 3.24
CA GLY A 12 6.54 -5.17 3.23
C GLY A 12 6.77 -6.01 4.49
N LYS A 13 6.32 -5.56 5.65
CA LYS A 13 6.39 -6.35 6.89
C LYS A 13 5.43 -7.54 6.82
N ILE A 14 4.22 -7.34 6.29
CA ILE A 14 3.25 -8.40 6.03
C ILE A 14 3.84 -9.44 5.07
N ILE A 15 4.47 -9.03 3.96
CA ILE A 15 5.15 -9.96 3.05
C ILE A 15 6.18 -10.80 3.80
N LYS A 16 6.99 -10.17 4.66
CA LYS A 16 8.07 -10.85 5.39
C LYS A 16 7.54 -11.84 6.43
N GLU A 17 6.59 -11.41 7.26
CA GLU A 17 6.12 -12.16 8.43
C GLU A 17 5.04 -13.18 8.09
N ASP A 18 4.14 -12.86 7.15
CA ASP A 18 2.97 -13.70 6.88
C ASP A 18 3.18 -14.62 5.66
N TYR A 19 4.15 -14.31 4.80
CA TYR A 19 4.43 -15.11 3.60
C TYR A 19 5.85 -15.68 3.59
N LEU A 20 6.90 -14.85 3.64
CA LEU A 20 8.28 -15.37 3.49
C LEU A 20 8.68 -16.31 4.63
N GLY A 21 8.41 -15.91 5.87
CA GLY A 21 8.69 -16.71 7.06
C GLY A 21 7.98 -18.07 7.06
N PRO A 22 6.64 -18.11 6.97
CA PRO A 22 5.87 -19.35 6.96
C PRO A 22 6.18 -20.28 5.79
N LEU A 23 6.46 -19.72 4.60
CA LEU A 23 6.84 -20.50 3.43
C LEU A 23 8.33 -20.90 3.43
N SER A 24 9.13 -20.44 4.40
CA SER A 24 10.58 -20.65 4.46
C SER A 24 11.31 -20.27 3.16
N ILE A 25 10.79 -19.26 2.45
CA ILE A 25 11.32 -18.83 1.16
C ILE A 25 12.23 -17.61 1.33
N THR A 26 13.37 -17.63 0.65
CA THR A 26 14.29 -16.50 0.72
C THR A 26 13.81 -15.32 -0.12
N ILE A 27 14.25 -14.10 0.21
CA ILE A 27 14.01 -12.90 -0.61
C ILE A 27 14.51 -13.10 -2.04
N LYS A 28 15.60 -13.87 -2.24
CA LYS A 28 16.14 -14.14 -3.58
C LYS A 28 15.15 -14.96 -4.40
N ASP A 29 14.64 -16.05 -3.83
CA ASP A 29 13.76 -16.97 -4.54
C ASP A 29 12.40 -16.34 -4.79
N MET A 30 11.86 -15.61 -3.81
CA MET A 30 10.61 -14.87 -4.00
C MET A 30 10.76 -13.77 -5.07
N ALA A 31 11.90 -13.06 -5.12
CA ALA A 31 12.13 -12.07 -6.16
C ALA A 31 12.15 -12.70 -7.56
N ALA A 32 12.70 -13.91 -7.69
CA ALA A 32 12.66 -14.67 -8.94
C ALA A 32 11.23 -15.06 -9.32
N ILE A 33 10.43 -15.56 -8.36
CA ILE A 33 9.00 -15.89 -8.57
C ILE A 33 8.21 -14.66 -9.03
N LEU A 34 8.43 -13.51 -8.41
CA LEU A 34 7.78 -12.25 -8.77
C LEU A 34 8.31 -11.65 -10.08
N GLY A 35 9.43 -12.16 -10.61
CA GLY A 35 10.08 -11.61 -11.80
C GLY A 35 10.63 -10.20 -11.59
N VAL A 36 11.19 -9.91 -10.41
CA VAL A 36 11.77 -8.61 -10.05
C VAL A 36 13.19 -8.76 -9.51
N SER A 37 13.94 -7.66 -9.44
CA SER A 37 15.26 -7.72 -8.80
C SER A 37 15.16 -8.02 -7.30
N ARG A 38 16.11 -8.79 -6.77
CA ARG A 38 16.24 -9.01 -5.32
C ARG A 38 16.32 -7.69 -4.54
N LYS A 39 16.97 -6.66 -5.10
CA LYS A 39 17.08 -5.33 -4.50
C LYS A 39 15.71 -4.66 -4.36
N THR A 40 14.85 -4.78 -5.38
CA THR A 40 13.48 -4.26 -5.36
C THR A 40 12.67 -4.89 -4.23
N LEU A 41 12.61 -6.23 -4.19
CA LEU A 41 11.86 -6.93 -3.15
C LEU A 41 12.46 -6.66 -1.75
N SER A 42 13.79 -6.68 -1.63
CA SER A 42 14.50 -6.37 -0.38
C SER A 42 14.14 -4.99 0.16
N LYS A 43 14.05 -3.97 -0.71
CA LYS A 43 13.66 -2.61 -0.30
C LYS A 43 12.25 -2.59 0.28
N ILE A 44 11.32 -3.33 -0.32
CA ILE A 44 9.93 -3.43 0.13
C ILE A 44 9.84 -4.15 1.48
N VAL A 45 10.40 -5.37 1.58
CA VAL A 45 10.29 -6.21 2.80
C VAL A 45 11.03 -5.63 4.01
N ASN A 46 11.95 -4.70 3.79
CA ASN A 46 12.62 -3.93 4.86
C ASN A 46 11.95 -2.57 5.11
N GLU A 47 10.71 -2.37 4.66
CA GLU A 47 9.89 -1.17 4.91
C GLU A 47 10.51 0.13 4.37
N ARG A 48 11.35 0.03 3.33
CA ARG A 48 12.02 1.17 2.69
C ARG A 48 11.46 1.49 1.30
N GLY A 49 10.45 0.76 0.85
CA GLY A 49 9.87 0.92 -0.48
C GLY A 49 8.41 0.50 -0.51
N SER A 50 7.64 1.19 -1.32
CA SER A 50 6.21 1.00 -1.45
C SER A 50 5.85 -0.13 -2.41
N ILE A 51 4.65 -0.67 -2.26
CA ILE A 51 3.99 -1.51 -3.26
C ILE A 51 3.47 -0.62 -4.39
N THR A 52 3.98 -0.84 -5.60
CA THR A 52 3.44 -0.24 -6.83
C THR A 52 2.28 -1.08 -7.38
N PRO A 53 1.44 -0.55 -8.29
CA PRO A 53 0.39 -1.35 -8.93
C PRO A 53 0.92 -2.61 -9.66
N ASP A 54 2.05 -2.50 -10.36
CA ASP A 54 2.71 -3.67 -10.99
C ASP A 54 3.15 -4.70 -9.94
N MET A 55 3.72 -4.26 -8.81
CA MET A 55 4.07 -5.17 -7.72
C MET A 55 2.83 -5.82 -7.08
N ALA A 56 1.73 -5.08 -6.93
CA ALA A 56 0.48 -5.60 -6.40
C ALA A 56 -0.09 -6.73 -7.29
N LEU A 57 -0.04 -6.58 -8.62
CA LEU A 57 -0.43 -7.62 -9.57
C LEU A 57 0.47 -8.86 -9.48
N ARG A 58 1.78 -8.67 -9.30
CA ARG A 58 2.73 -9.78 -9.13
C ARG A 58 2.46 -10.55 -7.83
N LEU A 59 2.27 -9.83 -6.73
CA LEU A 59 1.97 -10.41 -5.42
C LEU A 59 0.61 -11.12 -5.42
N SER A 60 -0.41 -10.53 -6.08
CA SER A 60 -1.72 -11.15 -6.19
C SER A 60 -1.66 -12.51 -6.88
N ARG A 61 -0.88 -12.60 -7.97
CA ARG A 61 -0.67 -13.86 -8.68
C ARG A 61 0.20 -14.86 -7.92
N ALA A 62 1.22 -14.38 -7.18
CA ALA A 62 2.14 -15.26 -6.46
C ALA A 62 1.54 -15.85 -5.17
N PHE A 63 0.62 -15.13 -4.52
CA PHE A 63 0.06 -15.51 -3.22
C PHE A 63 -1.44 -15.86 -3.27
N ASP A 64 -2.02 -15.98 -4.46
CA ASP A 64 -3.46 -16.24 -4.66
C ASP A 64 -4.34 -15.24 -3.88
N THR A 65 -4.05 -13.95 -4.08
CA THR A 65 -4.76 -12.81 -3.46
C THR A 65 -5.23 -11.83 -4.54
N THR A 66 -5.73 -10.65 -4.14
CA THR A 66 -6.14 -9.58 -5.08
C THR A 66 -5.12 -8.44 -5.10
N ALA A 67 -4.96 -7.77 -6.24
CA ALA A 67 -4.11 -6.58 -6.32
C ALA A 67 -4.63 -5.45 -5.42
N ASP A 68 -5.96 -5.32 -5.30
CA ASP A 68 -6.59 -4.34 -4.43
C ASP A 68 -6.26 -4.54 -2.95
N LEU A 69 -6.06 -5.79 -2.49
CA LEU A 69 -5.60 -6.06 -1.12
C LEU A 69 -4.29 -5.31 -0.86
N TRP A 70 -3.30 -5.53 -1.72
CA TRP A 70 -1.97 -4.94 -1.59
C TRP A 70 -1.98 -3.43 -1.76
N MET A 71 -2.76 -2.92 -2.72
CA MET A 71 -2.91 -1.48 -2.93
C MET A 71 -3.63 -0.80 -1.75
N ASN A 72 -4.61 -1.45 -1.14
CA ASN A 72 -5.28 -0.91 0.04
C ASN A 72 -4.36 -0.88 1.26
N LEU A 73 -3.53 -1.90 1.47
CA LEU A 73 -2.51 -1.88 2.54
C LEU A 73 -1.54 -0.70 2.35
N GLN A 74 -1.03 -0.51 1.13
CA GLN A 74 -0.14 0.60 0.81
C GLN A 74 -0.83 1.96 1.00
N LYS A 75 -2.03 2.13 0.44
CA LYS A 75 -2.83 3.36 0.56
C LYS A 75 -3.07 3.72 2.02
N ASN A 76 -3.44 2.74 2.83
CA ASN A 76 -3.69 2.93 4.25
C ASN A 76 -2.40 3.38 4.97
N TYR A 77 -1.27 2.73 4.68
CA TYR A 77 0.04 3.12 5.22
C TYR A 77 0.42 4.55 4.85
N ASP A 78 0.35 4.90 3.57
CA ASP A 78 0.77 6.20 3.07
C ASP A 78 -0.13 7.33 3.58
N LEU A 79 -1.45 7.13 3.58
CA LEU A 79 -2.40 8.12 4.12
C LEU A 79 -2.17 8.36 5.62
N TRP A 80 -1.99 7.29 6.41
CA TRP A 80 -1.71 7.45 7.83
C TRP A 80 -0.41 8.22 8.05
N PHE A 81 0.66 7.89 7.33
CA PHE A 81 1.93 8.60 7.48
C PHE A 81 1.81 10.07 7.05
N ALA A 82 1.13 10.35 5.95
CA ALA A 82 0.87 11.71 5.48
C ALA A 82 0.07 12.53 6.49
N GLU A 83 -1.01 11.97 7.06
CA GLU A 83 -1.85 12.62 8.07
C GLU A 83 -1.08 12.96 9.37
N ASN A 84 -0.08 12.14 9.72
CA ASN A 84 0.70 12.32 10.95
C ASN A 84 2.00 13.11 10.74
N THR A 85 2.47 13.27 9.51
CA THR A 85 3.70 14.02 9.19
C THR A 85 3.42 15.51 8.99
N SER A 86 2.30 15.87 8.36
CA SER A 86 1.92 17.27 8.12
C SER A 86 0.44 17.50 8.41
N LYS A 87 0.12 18.69 8.93
CA LYS A 87 -1.26 19.17 9.10
C LYS A 87 -1.67 20.20 8.04
N GLU A 88 -0.80 20.53 7.09
CA GLU A 88 -1.07 21.56 6.07
C GLU A 88 -2.32 21.25 5.22
N TRP A 89 -2.60 19.97 4.97
CA TRP A 89 -3.80 19.52 4.28
C TRP A 89 -5.11 19.97 4.96
N GLN A 90 -5.08 20.27 6.27
CA GLN A 90 -6.25 20.74 7.02
C GLN A 90 -6.57 22.22 6.73
N THR A 91 -5.66 22.96 6.12
CA THR A 91 -5.88 24.36 5.73
C THR A 91 -6.65 24.50 4.42
N VAL A 92 -6.78 23.40 3.66
CA VAL A 92 -7.52 23.38 2.39
C VAL A 92 -9.00 23.59 2.67
N LYS A 93 -9.55 24.68 2.12
CA LYS A 93 -10.98 24.98 2.21
C LYS A 93 -11.76 24.04 1.27
N PRO A 94 -12.82 23.37 1.73
CA PRO A 94 -13.64 22.54 0.86
C PRO A 94 -14.33 23.41 -0.19
N ILE A 95 -14.33 22.93 -1.44
CA ILE A 95 -15.13 23.54 -2.50
C ILE A 95 -16.59 23.16 -2.24
N SER A 96 -17.49 24.14 -2.28
CA SER A 96 -18.93 23.91 -2.10
C SER A 96 -19.46 22.89 -3.11
N HIS A 97 -20.33 21.98 -2.67
CA HIS A 97 -20.90 20.93 -3.53
C HIS A 97 -21.53 21.47 -4.81
N GLU A 98 -22.23 22.60 -4.72
CA GLU A 98 -22.86 23.31 -5.85
C GLU A 98 -21.87 23.75 -6.93
N LEU A 99 -20.61 24.03 -6.56
CA LEU A 99 -19.56 24.39 -7.51
C LEU A 99 -18.90 23.17 -8.15
N ILE A 100 -18.86 22.03 -7.44
CA ILE A 100 -18.31 20.77 -7.95
C ILE A 100 -19.32 20.11 -8.91
N HIS A 101 -20.61 20.24 -8.61
CA HIS A 101 -21.71 19.64 -9.36
C HIS A 101 -22.79 20.68 -9.73
N PRO A 102 -22.48 21.65 -10.62
CA PRO A 102 -23.37 22.79 -10.92
C PRO A 102 -24.70 22.42 -11.60
N HIS A 103 -24.87 21.17 -12.03
CA HIS A 103 -26.10 20.69 -12.69
C HIS A 103 -26.71 19.43 -12.04
N SER A 104 -26.27 19.05 -10.83
CA SER A 104 -26.86 17.89 -10.14
C SER A 104 -28.11 18.30 -9.36
N ASN A 105 -29.15 18.73 -10.09
CA ASN A 105 -30.54 18.71 -9.60
C ASN A 105 -31.20 17.43 -10.14
N TYR A 106 -30.79 16.28 -9.61
CA TYR A 106 -31.45 14.98 -9.78
C TYR A 106 -31.27 14.16 -8.52
#